data_AF-A0A2T0ZZJ2-F1
#
_entry.id   AF-A0A2T0ZZJ2-F1
#
_cell.length_a   1.000
_cell.length_b   1.000
_cell.length_c   1.000
_cell.angle_alpha   90.00
_cell.angle_beta   90.00
_cell.angle_gamma   90.00
#
_symmetry.space_group_name_H-M   'P 1'
#
loop_
_entity.id
_entity.type
_entity.pdbx_description
1 polymer ?
#
loop_
_entity_poly.entity_id
_entity_poly.type
_entity_poly.pdbx_seq_one_letter_code
_entity_poly.pdbx_strand_id
1 'polypeptide(L)'
;MSDRIAVARTNAESHIYMDLHPCLCGCATFDRTSSVIDTPDGLCSHYHGTCEDCGEPREFTFLLPESPYEIDTDADLFGGEGTSELLDPGEWMLVADRFADAVPESAPAAGPDRAEARSLLATAFAAVTEAIAFADPHTETVPSAALRSERGREIYEREPERFSLIRLENVQSAYRELLIEYGGRPD
;
A
#
# COMPACT_ATOMS: atom_id res chain seq x y z
N MET A 1 -12.27 -2.22 -24.14
CA MET A 1 -11.21 -1.71 -23.24
C MET A 1 -10.22 -2.84 -23.14
N SER A 2 -9.00 -2.66 -23.64
CA SER A 2 -7.97 -3.67 -23.40
C SER A 2 -7.73 -3.66 -21.90
N ASP A 3 -8.05 -4.76 -21.23
CA ASP A 3 -7.80 -4.92 -19.79
C ASP A 3 -6.30 -5.17 -19.64
N ARG A 4 -5.52 -4.09 -19.77
CA ARG A 4 -4.07 -4.14 -19.59
C ARG A 4 -3.80 -4.54 -18.15
N ILE A 5 -2.90 -5.50 -17.95
CA ILE A 5 -2.42 -5.88 -16.62
C ILE A 5 -1.82 -4.65 -15.93
N ALA A 6 -2.28 -4.35 -14.72
CA ALA A 6 -1.80 -3.21 -13.95
C ALA A 6 -0.36 -3.44 -13.46
N VAL A 7 0.42 -2.37 -13.41
CA VAL A 7 1.82 -2.39 -12.97
C VAL A 7 1.88 -2.45 -11.44
N ALA A 8 2.66 -3.38 -10.91
CA ALA A 8 3.16 -3.29 -9.54
C ALA A 8 4.54 -2.65 -9.55
N ARG A 9 4.69 -1.47 -8.95
CA ARG A 9 5.97 -0.76 -8.88
C ARG A 9 6.97 -1.49 -8.00
N THR A 10 6.47 -2.19 -6.98
CA THR A 10 7.28 -2.98 -6.05
C THR A 10 6.60 -4.31 -5.68
N ASN A 11 7.40 -5.26 -5.17
CA ASN A 11 6.85 -6.48 -4.57
C ASN A 11 6.03 -6.18 -3.32
N ALA A 12 6.41 -5.15 -2.54
CA ALA A 12 5.66 -4.73 -1.37
C ALA A 12 4.24 -4.27 -1.74
N GLU A 13 4.10 -3.49 -2.82
CA GLU A 13 2.80 -3.07 -3.35
C GLU A 13 1.96 -4.26 -3.82
N SER A 14 2.57 -5.22 -4.52
CA SER A 14 1.91 -6.47 -4.91
C SER A 14 1.35 -7.21 -3.69
N HIS A 15 2.14 -7.31 -2.62
CA HIS A 15 1.75 -8.02 -1.41
C HIS A 15 0.59 -7.34 -0.68
N ILE A 16 0.64 -6.02 -0.53
CA ILE A 16 -0.45 -5.25 0.06
C ILE A 16 -1.72 -5.39 -0.77
N TYR A 17 -1.64 -5.30 -2.10
CA TYR A 17 -2.80 -5.52 -2.97
C TYR A 17 -3.42 -6.90 -2.71
N MET A 18 -2.62 -7.96 -2.68
CA MET A 18 -3.10 -9.32 -2.39
C MET A 18 -3.71 -9.48 -1.00
N ASP A 19 -3.23 -8.74 0.00
CA ASP A 19 -3.76 -8.73 1.37
C ASP A 19 -5.09 -7.98 1.50
N LEU A 20 -5.35 -7.01 0.62
CA LEU A 20 -6.61 -6.28 0.54
C LEU A 20 -7.70 -7.01 -0.25
N HIS A 21 -7.32 -8.00 -1.05
CA HIS A 21 -8.22 -8.75 -1.92
C HIS A 21 -8.41 -10.18 -1.41
N PRO A 22 -9.17 -10.38 -0.30
CA PRO A 22 -9.33 -11.70 0.30
C PRO A 22 -10.05 -12.67 -0.63
N CYS A 23 -9.90 -13.96 -0.33
CA CYS A 23 -10.72 -15.00 -0.94
C CYS A 23 -12.21 -14.73 -0.69
N LEU A 24 -13.10 -15.33 -1.50
CA LEU A 24 -14.55 -15.25 -1.31
C LEU A 24 -15.01 -15.77 0.07
N CYS A 25 -14.23 -16.64 0.72
CA CYS A 25 -14.48 -17.07 2.09
C CYS A 25 -14.13 -16.01 3.16
N GLY A 26 -13.48 -14.92 2.78
CA GLY A 26 -13.03 -13.82 3.65
C GLY A 26 -11.56 -13.91 4.09
N CYS A 27 -10.88 -15.03 3.86
CA CYS A 27 -9.48 -15.22 4.24
C CYS A 27 -8.53 -14.45 3.31
N ALA A 28 -7.64 -13.65 3.89
CA ALA A 28 -6.65 -12.87 3.15
C ALA A 28 -5.32 -13.62 2.92
N THR A 29 -5.05 -14.70 3.67
CA THR A 29 -3.80 -15.45 3.57
C THR A 29 -3.90 -16.61 2.58
N PHE A 30 -2.75 -16.96 1.98
CA PHE A 30 -2.59 -18.08 1.07
C PHE A 30 -1.10 -18.42 0.96
N ASP A 31 -0.80 -19.68 0.63
CA ASP A 31 0.56 -20.17 0.40
C ASP A 31 1.16 -19.56 -0.88
N ARG A 32 1.67 -18.34 -0.74
CA ARG A 32 2.12 -17.48 -1.83
C ARG A 32 3.41 -18.00 -2.46
N THR A 33 3.30 -18.51 -3.67
CA THR A 33 4.44 -18.79 -4.55
C THR A 33 4.47 -17.77 -5.69
N SER A 34 5.66 -17.27 -6.04
CA SER A 34 5.84 -16.34 -7.16
C SER A 34 6.67 -16.93 -8.29
N SER A 35 6.34 -16.51 -9.51
CA SER A 35 7.10 -16.79 -10.73
C SER A 35 7.03 -15.59 -11.67
N VAL A 36 7.96 -15.50 -12.62
CA VAL A 36 7.91 -14.49 -13.69
C VAL A 36 7.40 -15.15 -14.96
N ILE A 37 6.37 -14.57 -15.57
CA ILE A 37 5.78 -15.04 -16.81
C ILE A 37 5.87 -13.98 -17.91
N ASP A 38 5.93 -14.43 -19.16
CA ASP A 38 5.90 -13.55 -20.34
C ASP A 38 4.46 -13.48 -20.87
N THR A 39 3.96 -12.27 -21.08
CA THR A 39 2.60 -11.99 -21.53
C THR A 39 2.62 -10.99 -22.69
N PRO A 40 1.53 -10.81 -23.45
CA PRO A 40 1.47 -9.77 -24.48
C PRO A 40 1.70 -8.34 -23.96
N ASP A 41 1.43 -8.09 -22.67
CA ASP A 41 1.66 -6.79 -22.01
C ASP A 41 3.11 -6.62 -21.49
N GLY A 42 3.90 -7.70 -21.47
CA GLY A 42 5.29 -7.74 -21.00
C GLY A 42 5.53 -8.78 -19.89
N LEU A 43 6.70 -8.69 -19.26
CA LEU A 43 7.06 -9.57 -18.14
C LEU A 43 6.21 -9.25 -16.91
N CYS A 44 5.60 -10.26 -16.32
CA CYS A 44 4.71 -10.11 -15.17
C CYS A 44 5.19 -10.95 -13.99
N SER A 45 5.01 -10.43 -12.78
CA SER A 45 5.04 -11.24 -11.56
C SER A 45 3.71 -11.96 -11.42
N HIS A 46 3.75 -13.28 -11.41
CA HIS A 46 2.59 -14.14 -11.20
C HIS A 46 2.68 -14.81 -9.84
N TYR A 47 1.73 -14.49 -8.98
CA TYR A 47 1.57 -15.06 -7.65
C TYR A 47 0.44 -16.07 -7.67
N HIS A 48 0.68 -17.26 -7.15
CA HIS A 48 -0.33 -18.31 -7.06
C HIS A 48 -0.21 -19.09 -5.75
N GLY A 49 -1.29 -19.75 -5.35
CA GLY A 49 -1.34 -20.59 -4.17
C GLY A 49 -2.76 -21.02 -3.84
N THR A 50 -2.98 -21.52 -2.62
CA THR A 50 -4.31 -21.90 -2.14
C THR A 50 -4.65 -21.12 -0.88
N CYS A 51 -5.90 -20.68 -0.77
CA CYS A 51 -6.42 -20.04 0.43
C CYS A 51 -6.24 -20.98 1.64
N GLU A 52 -5.68 -20.47 2.73
CA GLU A 52 -5.38 -21.29 3.92
C GLU A 52 -6.64 -21.81 4.63
N ASP A 53 -7.78 -21.15 4.45
CA ASP A 53 -9.03 -21.53 5.11
C ASP A 53 -9.91 -22.48 4.27
N CYS A 54 -10.13 -22.16 2.99
CA CYS A 54 -11.04 -22.94 2.13
C CYS A 54 -10.34 -23.79 1.07
N GLY A 55 -9.03 -23.63 0.87
CA GLY A 55 -8.25 -24.36 -0.13
C GLY A 55 -8.46 -23.92 -1.57
N GLU A 56 -9.32 -22.94 -1.85
CA GLU A 56 -9.57 -22.45 -3.20
C GLU A 56 -8.29 -21.82 -3.79
N PRO A 57 -7.94 -22.08 -5.06
CA PRO A 57 -6.82 -21.41 -5.71
C PRO A 57 -6.97 -19.89 -5.68
N ARG A 58 -5.85 -19.21 -5.46
CA ARG A 58 -5.72 -17.75 -5.56
C ARG A 58 -4.58 -17.44 -6.50
N GLU A 59 -4.84 -16.56 -7.45
CA GLU A 59 -3.89 -16.15 -8.48
C GLU A 59 -3.96 -14.65 -8.70
N PHE A 60 -2.79 -14.01 -8.85
CA PHE A 60 -2.64 -12.60 -9.15
C PHE A 60 -1.50 -12.41 -10.14
N THR A 61 -1.67 -11.50 -11.09
CA THR A 61 -0.65 -11.18 -12.09
C THR A 61 -0.49 -9.67 -12.15
N PHE A 62 0.75 -9.20 -12.03
CA PHE A 62 1.09 -7.79 -12.09
C PHE A 62 2.20 -7.56 -13.10
N LEU A 63 2.07 -6.52 -13.91
CA LEU A 63 3.09 -6.16 -14.88
C LEU A 63 4.32 -5.62 -14.14
N LEU A 64 5.50 -6.06 -14.51
CA LEU A 64 6.75 -5.51 -13.98
C LEU A 64 6.98 -4.11 -14.57
N PRO A 65 7.53 -3.16 -13.79
CA PRO A 65 7.87 -1.86 -14.32
C PRO A 65 8.99 -2.00 -15.37
N GLU A 66 9.01 -1.12 -16.37
CA GLU A 66 10.01 -1.13 -17.45
C GLU A 66 11.45 -1.01 -16.90
N SER A 67 11.61 -0.37 -15.74
CA SER A 67 12.86 -0.30 -14.98
C SER A 67 12.58 -0.54 -13.50
N PRO A 68 13.48 -1.20 -12.76
CA PRO A 68 13.33 -1.37 -11.32
C PRO A 68 13.22 -0.02 -10.60
N TYR A 69 12.33 0.07 -9.62
CA TYR A 69 12.27 1.22 -8.71
C TYR A 69 13.39 1.12 -7.66
N GLU A 70 14.08 2.23 -7.43
CA GLU A 70 15.04 2.36 -6.32
C GLU A 70 14.27 2.68 -5.03
N ILE A 71 14.56 1.92 -3.96
CA ILE A 71 13.98 2.15 -2.63
C ILE A 71 15.08 2.74 -1.76
N ASP A 72 15.10 4.06 -1.67
CA ASP A 72 16.15 4.80 -0.95
C ASP A 72 15.75 5.10 0.50
N THR A 73 14.45 5.32 0.72
CA THR A 73 13.87 5.77 1.99
C THR A 73 12.67 4.92 2.39
N ASP A 74 12.20 5.08 3.63
CA ASP A 74 10.96 4.44 4.07
C ASP A 74 9.73 4.97 3.29
N ALA A 75 9.80 6.17 2.69
CA ALA A 75 8.74 6.72 1.84
C ALA A 75 8.58 5.95 0.52
N ASP A 76 9.68 5.40 -0.02
CA ASP A 76 9.72 4.78 -1.35
C ASP A 76 9.26 3.33 -1.36
N LEU A 77 8.86 2.79 -0.19
CA LEU A 77 8.57 1.37 0.03
C LEU A 77 7.63 0.76 -1.03
N PHE A 78 6.70 1.55 -1.57
CA PHE A 78 5.68 1.08 -2.51
C PHE A 78 5.87 1.52 -3.96
N GLY A 79 6.78 2.44 -4.27
CA GLY A 79 7.01 2.85 -5.65
C GLY A 79 7.44 4.29 -5.89
N GLY A 80 7.94 5.01 -4.88
CA GLY A 80 8.53 6.35 -5.03
C GLY A 80 7.65 7.34 -5.81
N GLU A 81 8.21 8.00 -6.83
CA GLU A 81 7.48 8.95 -7.66
C GLU A 81 6.36 8.30 -8.50
N GLY A 82 5.21 8.97 -8.55
CA GLY A 82 4.04 8.56 -9.34
C GLY A 82 2.91 8.03 -8.47
N THR A 83 1.82 7.62 -9.12
CA THR A 83 0.63 7.08 -8.43
C THR A 83 0.50 5.58 -8.66
N SER A 84 -0.01 4.88 -7.66
CA SER A 84 -0.29 3.44 -7.76
C SER A 84 -1.33 3.15 -8.85
N GLU A 85 -1.04 2.15 -9.70
CA GLU A 85 -2.05 1.57 -10.57
C GLU A 85 -2.91 0.52 -9.83
N LEU A 86 -2.36 -0.11 -8.78
CA LEU A 86 -3.00 -1.22 -8.07
C LEU A 86 -3.99 -0.74 -7.00
N LEU A 87 -3.56 0.18 -6.15
CA LEU A 87 -4.38 0.70 -5.06
C LEU A 87 -4.86 2.11 -5.37
N ASP A 88 -6.06 2.41 -4.89
CA ASP A 88 -6.55 3.79 -4.88
C ASP A 88 -6.18 4.50 -3.55
N PRO A 89 -6.31 5.84 -3.46
CA PRO A 89 -5.93 6.56 -2.23
C PRO A 89 -6.77 6.19 -1.01
N GLY A 90 -8.01 5.71 -1.17
CA GLY A 90 -8.83 5.21 -0.07
C GLY A 90 -8.31 3.88 0.47
N GLU A 91 -7.85 2.99 -0.41
CA GLU A 91 -7.17 1.75 -0.03
C GLU A 91 -5.83 2.02 0.66
N TRP A 92 -5.06 2.99 0.18
CA TRP A 92 -3.84 3.42 0.88
C TRP A 92 -4.11 3.95 2.28
N MET A 93 -5.15 4.76 2.48
CA MET A 93 -5.52 5.22 3.82
C MET A 93 -6.00 4.09 4.74
N LEU A 94 -6.59 3.02 4.19
CA LEU A 94 -6.91 1.82 4.98
C LEU A 94 -5.66 1.05 5.40
N VAL A 95 -4.67 0.95 4.51
CA VAL A 95 -3.37 0.34 4.83
C VAL A 95 -2.70 1.15 5.92
N ALA A 96 -2.67 2.48 5.79
CA ALA A 96 -2.12 3.37 6.80
C ALA A 96 -2.76 3.15 8.17
N ASP A 97 -4.10 3.16 8.25
CA ASP A 97 -4.83 2.92 9.51
C ASP A 97 -4.50 1.56 10.11
N ARG A 98 -4.61 0.49 9.31
CA ARG A 98 -4.38 -0.87 9.79
C ARG A 98 -2.99 -1.04 10.39
N PHE A 99 -1.97 -0.48 9.75
CA PHE A 99 -0.60 -0.62 10.22
C PHE A 99 -0.30 0.32 11.39
N ALA A 100 -0.86 1.52 11.41
CA ALA A 100 -0.73 2.43 12.55
C ALA A 100 -1.42 1.89 13.80
N ASP A 101 -2.61 1.30 13.67
CA ASP A 101 -3.37 0.68 14.77
C ASP A 101 -2.64 -0.53 15.38
N ALA A 102 -1.74 -1.17 14.62
CA ALA A 102 -0.92 -2.28 15.10
C ALA A 102 0.34 -1.83 15.85
N VAL A 103 0.69 -0.54 15.81
CA VAL A 103 1.85 0.00 16.53
C VAL A 103 1.54 0.04 18.03
N PRO A 104 2.42 -0.48 18.90
CA PRO A 104 2.23 -0.38 20.35
C PRO A 104 2.11 1.07 20.83
N GLU A 105 1.19 1.35 21.75
CA GLU A 105 0.98 2.69 22.32
C GLU A 105 2.26 3.30 22.95
N SER A 106 3.15 2.44 23.46
CA SER A 106 4.42 2.83 24.07
C SER A 106 5.59 2.21 23.33
N ALA A 107 6.59 3.04 22.98
CA ALA A 107 7.77 2.59 22.27
C ALA A 107 8.55 1.52 23.05
N PRO A 108 8.75 0.32 22.47
CA PRO A 108 9.60 -0.69 23.07
C PRO A 108 11.03 -0.17 23.19
N ALA A 109 11.68 -0.43 24.32
CA ALA A 109 12.99 0.13 24.62
C ALA A 109 14.09 -0.30 23.62
N ALA A 110 14.08 -1.57 23.20
CA ALA A 110 14.98 -2.13 22.19
C ALA A 110 14.50 -3.53 21.76
N GLY A 111 15.18 -4.12 20.78
CA GLY A 111 14.99 -5.53 20.41
C GLY A 111 13.97 -5.74 19.28
N PRO A 112 13.50 -6.99 19.09
CA PRO A 112 12.64 -7.37 17.97
C PRO A 112 11.33 -6.57 17.94
N ASP A 113 10.71 -6.35 19.10
CA ASP A 113 9.45 -5.60 19.22
C ASP A 113 9.60 -4.15 18.72
N ARG A 114 10.76 -3.52 18.97
CA ARG A 114 11.04 -2.17 18.45
C ARG A 114 11.22 -2.18 16.94
N ALA A 115 11.88 -3.20 16.40
CA ALA A 115 12.07 -3.34 14.95
C ALA A 115 10.74 -3.62 14.23
N GLU A 116 9.86 -4.43 14.83
CA GLU A 116 8.51 -4.68 14.35
C GLU A 116 7.67 -3.40 14.36
N ALA A 117 7.63 -2.68 15.50
CA ALA A 117 6.93 -1.40 15.58
C ALA A 117 7.45 -0.36 14.58
N ARG A 118 8.77 -0.30 14.35
CA ARG A 118 9.37 0.53 13.29
C ARG A 118 8.87 0.12 11.91
N SER A 119 8.83 -1.19 11.62
CA SER A 119 8.35 -1.69 10.33
C SER A 119 6.88 -1.34 10.10
N LEU A 120 6.04 -1.48 11.14
CA LEU A 120 4.62 -1.10 11.07
C LEU A 120 4.45 0.39 10.80
N LEU A 121 5.20 1.24 11.52
CA LEU A 121 5.20 2.69 11.30
C LEU A 121 5.71 3.08 9.91
N ALA A 122 6.79 2.46 9.43
CA ALA A 122 7.32 2.70 8.09
C ALA A 122 6.29 2.37 7.01
N THR A 123 5.59 1.23 7.15
CA THR A 123 4.49 0.87 6.25
C THR A 123 3.33 1.86 6.30
N ALA A 124 2.91 2.29 7.49
CA ALA A 124 1.85 3.27 7.63
C ALA A 124 2.23 4.64 7.02
N PHE A 125 3.46 5.09 7.27
CA PHE A 125 4.04 6.31 6.70
C PHE A 125 4.07 6.25 5.17
N ALA A 126 4.62 5.18 4.59
CA ALA A 126 4.68 4.99 3.14
C ALA A 126 3.29 4.97 2.51
N ALA A 127 2.31 4.33 3.15
CA ALA A 127 0.93 4.30 2.65
C ALA A 127 0.29 5.69 2.61
N VAL A 128 0.53 6.56 3.60
CA VAL A 128 0.06 7.95 3.55
C VAL A 128 0.78 8.74 2.45
N THR A 129 2.08 8.52 2.26
CA THR A 129 2.85 9.13 1.15
C THR A 129 2.24 8.76 -0.20
N GLU A 130 1.87 7.49 -0.40
CA GLU A 130 1.20 7.03 -1.62
C GLU A 130 -0.16 7.70 -1.82
N ALA A 131 -0.96 7.90 -0.75
CA ALA A 131 -2.22 8.63 -0.84
C ALA A 131 -2.01 10.11 -1.21
N ILE A 132 -0.97 10.76 -0.69
CA ILE A 132 -0.59 12.15 -1.02
C ILE A 132 -0.27 12.29 -2.51
N ALA A 133 0.36 11.30 -3.14
CA ALA A 133 0.72 11.34 -4.55
C ALA A 133 -0.49 11.49 -5.49
N PHE A 134 -1.70 11.15 -5.03
CA PHE A 134 -2.95 11.36 -5.79
C PHE A 134 -3.56 12.76 -5.63
N ALA A 135 -3.06 13.59 -4.71
CA ALA A 135 -3.61 14.92 -4.49
C ALA A 135 -3.38 15.82 -5.72
N ASP A 136 -4.42 16.52 -6.15
CA ASP A 136 -4.30 17.53 -7.20
C ASP A 136 -3.65 18.79 -6.60
N PRO A 137 -2.54 19.29 -7.19
CA PRO A 137 -1.77 20.39 -6.61
C PRO A 137 -2.48 21.75 -6.71
N HIS A 138 -3.55 21.87 -7.50
CA HIS A 138 -4.32 23.11 -7.63
C HIS A 138 -5.49 23.18 -6.65
N THR A 139 -6.10 22.04 -6.34
CA THR A 139 -7.22 21.94 -5.40
C THR A 139 -6.80 21.51 -4.00
N GLU A 140 -5.56 21.03 -3.84
CA GLU A 140 -5.00 20.51 -2.58
C GLU A 140 -5.89 19.40 -1.96
N THR A 141 -6.51 18.60 -2.82
CA THR A 141 -7.37 17.47 -2.42
C THR A 141 -7.17 16.30 -3.37
N VAL A 142 -7.39 15.08 -2.87
CA VAL A 142 -7.51 13.92 -3.75
C VAL A 142 -8.82 14.04 -4.53
N PRO A 143 -8.78 13.98 -5.87
CA PRO A 143 -9.98 14.03 -6.69
C PRO A 143 -10.79 12.76 -6.48
N SER A 144 -12.12 12.88 -6.33
CA SER A 144 -13.02 11.73 -6.16
C SER A 144 -12.91 10.68 -7.28
N ALA A 145 -12.52 11.12 -8.49
CA ALA A 145 -12.26 10.23 -9.62
C ALA A 145 -11.06 9.27 -9.42
N ALA A 146 -10.14 9.58 -8.51
CA ALA A 146 -9.03 8.68 -8.16
C ALA A 146 -9.48 7.50 -7.29
N LEU A 147 -10.66 7.57 -6.66
CA LEU A 147 -11.22 6.52 -5.80
C LEU A 147 -11.93 5.48 -6.69
N ARG A 148 -11.17 4.44 -7.06
CA ARG A 148 -11.56 3.43 -8.06
C ARG A 148 -12.22 2.21 -7.43
N SER A 149 -11.86 1.86 -6.21
CA SER A 149 -12.44 0.78 -5.42
C SER A 149 -13.76 1.21 -4.79
N GLU A 150 -14.65 0.25 -4.52
CA GLU A 150 -15.88 0.50 -3.77
C GLU A 150 -15.57 1.01 -2.36
N ARG A 151 -14.66 0.32 -1.67
CA ARG A 151 -14.27 0.63 -0.29
C ARG A 151 -13.63 2.02 -0.15
N GLY A 152 -12.78 2.41 -1.10
CA GLY A 152 -12.18 3.74 -1.12
C GLY A 152 -13.23 4.85 -1.28
N ARG A 153 -14.22 4.64 -2.16
CA ARG A 153 -15.36 5.57 -2.31
C ARG A 153 -16.20 5.67 -1.04
N GLU A 154 -16.52 4.55 -0.39
CA GLU A 154 -17.29 4.55 0.85
C GLU A 154 -16.62 5.39 1.96
N ILE A 155 -15.30 5.29 2.09
CA ILE A 155 -14.53 6.08 3.07
C ILE A 155 -14.56 7.55 2.68
N TYR A 156 -14.34 7.87 1.40
CA TYR A 156 -14.40 9.24 0.91
C TYR A 156 -15.77 9.88 1.12
N GLU A 157 -16.86 9.15 0.87
CA GLU A 157 -18.22 9.65 1.08
C GLU A 157 -18.51 9.90 2.57
N ARG A 158 -17.98 9.07 3.48
CA ARG A 158 -18.16 9.24 4.92
C ARG A 158 -17.29 10.35 5.50
N GLU A 159 -16.06 10.50 5.01
CA GLU A 159 -15.02 11.34 5.60
C GLU A 159 -14.19 12.08 4.52
N PRO A 160 -14.80 12.95 3.68
CA PRO A 160 -14.10 13.55 2.53
C PRO A 160 -12.90 14.42 2.94
N GLU A 161 -13.00 15.12 4.07
CA GLU A 161 -11.92 15.97 4.62
C GLU A 161 -10.63 15.21 4.92
N ARG A 162 -10.72 13.89 5.11
CA ARG A 162 -9.58 12.99 5.31
C ARG A 162 -8.64 12.97 4.11
N PHE A 163 -9.15 13.31 2.93
CA PHE A 163 -8.45 13.32 1.66
C PHE A 163 -8.04 14.73 1.19
N SER A 164 -8.11 15.72 2.08
CA SER A 164 -7.42 17.00 1.86
C SER A 164 -5.92 16.82 2.05
N LEU A 165 -5.12 17.51 1.23
CA LEU A 165 -3.66 17.45 1.28
C LEU A 165 -3.14 17.84 2.66
N ILE A 166 -3.68 18.92 3.24
CA ILE A 166 -3.35 19.36 4.60
C ILE A 166 -3.58 18.25 5.64
N ARG A 167 -4.70 17.50 5.54
CA ARG A 167 -4.99 16.44 6.50
C ARG A 167 -4.04 15.26 6.32
N LEU A 168 -3.75 14.88 5.08
CA LEU A 168 -2.81 13.80 4.75
C LEU A 168 -1.39 14.14 5.22
N GLU A 169 -0.89 15.34 4.92
CA GLU A 169 0.43 15.82 5.34
C GLU A 169 0.58 15.87 6.87
N ASN A 170 -0.48 16.27 7.59
CA ASN A 170 -0.48 16.24 9.05
C ASN A 170 -0.34 14.82 9.61
N VAL A 171 -1.04 13.84 9.03
CA VAL A 171 -0.91 12.42 9.42
C VAL A 171 0.48 11.90 9.06
N GLN A 172 0.96 12.18 7.85
CA GLN A 172 2.30 11.80 7.39
C GLN A 172 3.39 12.37 8.32
N SER A 173 3.27 13.64 8.70
CA SER A 173 4.21 14.32 9.62
C SER A 173 4.22 13.67 11.00
N ALA A 174 3.05 13.29 11.54
CA ALA A 174 2.98 12.58 12.81
C ALA A 174 3.66 11.20 12.75
N TYR A 175 3.44 10.43 11.67
CA TYR A 175 4.12 9.14 11.49
C TYR A 175 5.62 9.28 11.26
N ARG A 176 6.05 10.32 10.54
CA ARG A 176 7.46 10.67 10.34
C ARG A 176 8.18 10.92 11.67
N GLU A 177 7.59 11.72 12.56
CA GLU A 177 8.16 12.02 13.88
C GLU A 177 8.31 10.74 14.71
N LEU A 178 7.27 9.91 14.76
CA LEU A 178 7.34 8.61 15.43
C LEU A 178 8.38 7.70 14.78
N LEU A 179 8.44 7.62 13.46
CA LEU A 179 9.39 6.76 12.77
C LEU A 179 10.84 7.14 13.09
N ILE A 180 11.15 8.44 13.17
CA ILE A 180 12.46 8.94 13.63
C ILE A 180 12.74 8.51 15.07
N GLU A 181 11.76 8.63 15.98
CA GLU A 181 11.90 8.15 17.36
C GLU A 181 12.29 6.67 17.38
N TYR A 182 11.65 5.85 16.54
CA TYR A 182 11.91 4.41 16.42
C TYR A 182 13.18 4.07 15.61
N GLY A 183 13.89 5.07 15.07
CA GLY A 183 15.16 4.91 14.34
C GLY A 183 15.01 4.59 12.85
N GLY A 184 13.89 4.95 12.24
CA GLY A 184 13.66 4.85 10.79
C GLY A 184 14.29 6.00 9.99
N ARG A 185 14.17 5.92 8.67
CA ARG A 185 14.72 6.86 7.69
C ARG A 185 13.59 7.34 6.76
N PRO A 186 12.80 8.34 7.19
CA PRO A 186 11.66 8.81 6.43
C PRO A 186 12.04 9.54 5.12
N ASP A 187 13.28 10.06 5.02
CA ASP A 187 13.89 10.65 3.82
C ASP A 187 15.37 10.24 3.68
#